data_AF-A0A3S1YQD7-F1
#
_entry.id   AF-A0A3S1YQD7-F1
#
_cell.length_a   1.000
_cell.length_b   1.000
_cell.length_c   1.000
_cell.angle_alpha   90.00
_cell.angle_beta   90.00
_cell.angle_gamma   90.00
#
_symmetry.space_group_name_H-M   'P 1'
#
loop_
_entity.id
_entity.type
_entity.pdbx_description
1 polymer ?
#
loop_
_entity_poly.entity_id
_entity_poly.type
_entity_poly.pdbx_seq_one_letter_code
_entity_poly.pdbx_strand_id
1 'polypeptide(L)'
;EAWNAIRAADGADLQKAASQAFRRDIEIHVRDISEKYLIQGETQDTAFMFVPSESVFAEIHENFEAIVHKAHRARVVIVSPSLLMLSIQVIQAILKDARMREQAHLIQGEVIRLMEDVARVDERVRKLQVHFGQSAKDIDDILVSTSKVTKRGQKIEALEFGAQPDGDAAVDAASRAPAAKVDTGARVADSKTGQLRLRVVEGDD
;
A
#
# COMPACT_ATOMS: atom_id res chain seq x y z
N GLU A 1 12.93 4.71 50.19
CA GLU A 1 13.71 5.11 51.38
C GLU A 1 15.00 4.29 51.54
N ALA A 2 14.95 2.95 51.43
CA ALA A 2 16.13 2.08 51.55
C ALA A 2 17.29 2.41 50.58
N TRP A 3 16.99 2.79 49.33
CA TRP A 3 18.01 3.23 48.36
C TRP A 3 18.74 4.52 48.77
N ASN A 4 18.00 5.49 49.31
CA ASN A 4 18.60 6.74 49.80
C ASN A 4 19.49 6.47 51.02
N ALA A 5 19.15 5.47 51.84
CA ALA A 5 19.97 5.06 52.98
C ALA A 5 21.29 4.40 52.56
N ILE A 6 21.33 3.66 51.42
CA ILE A 6 22.60 3.15 50.86
C ILE A 6 23.49 4.31 50.42
N ARG A 7 22.92 5.30 49.73
CA ARG A 7 23.67 6.44 49.19
C ARG A 7 24.16 7.42 50.27
N ALA A 8 23.47 7.48 51.40
CA ALA A 8 23.79 8.36 52.53
C ALA A 8 24.65 7.69 53.63
N ALA A 9 24.98 6.40 53.49
CA ALA A 9 25.77 5.68 54.50
C ALA A 9 27.27 5.98 54.37
N ASP A 10 27.79 6.71 55.36
CA ASP A 10 29.23 6.95 55.53
C ASP A 10 29.86 5.83 56.35
N GLY A 11 30.71 5.01 55.73
CA GLY A 11 31.43 3.90 56.37
C GLY A 11 30.96 2.52 55.91
N ALA A 12 31.91 1.58 55.82
CA ALA A 12 31.70 0.25 55.22
C ALA A 12 30.61 -0.59 55.92
N ASP A 13 30.50 -0.49 57.25
CA ASP A 13 29.52 -1.26 58.01
C ASP A 13 28.07 -0.76 57.81
N LEU A 14 27.89 0.56 57.71
CA LEU A 14 26.58 1.17 57.45
C LEU A 14 26.10 0.88 56.02
N GLN A 15 27.01 0.91 55.04
CA GLN A 15 26.69 0.53 53.66
C GLN A 15 26.25 -0.94 53.56
N LYS A 16 26.95 -1.84 54.26
CA LYS A 16 26.59 -3.26 54.29
C LYS A 16 25.22 -3.48 54.93
N ALA A 17 24.91 -2.80 56.03
CA ALA A 17 23.60 -2.88 56.68
C ALA A 17 22.47 -2.35 55.79
N ALA A 18 22.69 -1.21 55.12
CA ALA A 18 21.73 -0.61 54.20
C ALA A 18 21.47 -1.48 52.96
N SER A 19 22.52 -2.07 52.38
CA SER A 19 22.43 -3.04 51.27
C SER A 19 21.59 -4.27 51.65
N GLN A 20 21.81 -4.82 52.84
CA GLN A 20 21.01 -5.96 53.33
C GLN A 20 19.53 -5.58 53.57
N ALA A 21 19.27 -4.35 54.04
CA ALA A 21 17.90 -3.86 54.20
C ALA A 21 17.19 -3.72 52.84
N PHE A 22 17.85 -3.11 51.86
CA PHE A 22 17.32 -2.97 50.49
C PHE A 22 17.05 -4.33 49.83
N ARG A 23 17.97 -5.29 49.98
CA ARG A 23 17.76 -6.66 49.53
C ARG A 23 16.48 -7.26 50.10
N ARG A 24 16.28 -7.16 51.41
CA ARG A 24 15.08 -7.71 52.08
C ARG A 24 13.81 -7.04 51.58
N ASP A 25 13.84 -5.73 51.38
CA ASP A 25 12.71 -4.95 50.88
C ASP A 25 12.26 -5.44 49.49
N ILE A 26 13.20 -5.60 48.56
CA ILE A 26 12.89 -6.15 47.22
C ILE A 26 12.36 -7.58 47.32
N GLU A 27 12.98 -8.43 48.14
CA GLU A 27 12.53 -9.81 48.31
C GLU A 27 11.10 -9.90 48.86
N ILE A 28 10.70 -8.99 49.75
CA ILE A 28 9.32 -8.88 50.24
C ILE A 28 8.39 -8.48 49.10
N HIS A 29 8.74 -7.46 48.32
CA HIS A 29 7.91 -7.03 47.18
C HIS A 29 7.73 -8.12 46.13
N VAL A 30 8.80 -8.85 45.78
CA VAL A 30 8.73 -9.98 44.84
C VAL A 30 7.75 -11.05 45.34
N ARG A 31 7.87 -11.42 46.62
CA ARG A 31 6.97 -12.40 47.23
C ARG A 31 5.53 -11.91 47.23
N ASP A 32 5.31 -10.69 47.69
CA ASP A 32 3.99 -10.06 47.73
C ASP A 32 3.34 -10.01 46.35
N ILE A 33 4.09 -9.68 45.30
CA ILE A 33 3.61 -9.69 43.92
C ILE A 33 3.19 -11.11 43.51
N SER A 34 4.05 -12.09 43.75
CA SER A 34 3.79 -13.47 43.37
C SER A 34 2.62 -14.11 44.11
N GLU A 35 2.39 -13.74 45.37
CA GLU A 35 1.33 -14.32 46.20
C GLU A 35 -0.01 -13.61 46.02
N LYS A 36 -0.01 -12.28 45.85
CA LYS A 36 -1.25 -11.47 45.82
C LYS A 36 -1.79 -11.25 44.41
N TYR A 37 -0.95 -11.30 43.37
CA TYR A 37 -1.33 -10.85 42.03
C TYR A 37 -1.16 -11.90 40.92
N LEU A 38 -0.60 -13.08 41.18
CA LEU A 38 -0.58 -14.18 40.21
C LEU A 38 -1.76 -15.12 40.46
N ILE A 39 -2.90 -14.81 39.85
CA ILE A 39 -4.16 -15.55 39.99
C ILE A 39 -4.42 -16.34 38.70
N GLN A 40 -4.46 -17.67 38.80
CA GLN A 40 -4.69 -18.53 37.64
C GLN A 40 -6.05 -18.26 37.00
N GLY A 41 -6.05 -18.03 35.68
CA GLY A 41 -7.27 -17.77 34.90
C GLY A 41 -7.74 -16.32 34.91
N GLU A 42 -7.20 -15.47 35.78
CA GLU A 42 -7.53 -14.03 35.83
C GLU A 42 -6.38 -13.15 35.36
N THR A 43 -5.17 -13.41 35.85
CA THR A 43 -3.97 -12.65 35.50
C THR A 43 -3.10 -13.41 34.53
N GLN A 44 -2.19 -12.68 33.87
CA GLN A 44 -1.13 -13.32 33.10
C GLN A 44 -0.19 -14.12 34.01
N ASP A 45 0.48 -15.11 33.44
CA ASP A 45 1.40 -15.99 34.17
C ASP A 45 2.66 -15.28 34.68
N THR A 46 2.93 -14.07 34.18
CA THR A 46 4.08 -13.24 34.54
C THR A 46 3.61 -11.88 35.04
N ALA A 47 4.19 -11.40 36.13
CA ALA A 47 3.96 -10.06 36.67
C ALA A 47 5.18 -9.15 36.49
N PHE A 48 4.94 -7.84 36.36
CA PHE A 48 6.00 -6.83 36.32
C PHE A 48 6.13 -6.12 37.66
N MET A 49 7.34 -6.13 38.22
CA MET A 49 7.71 -5.29 39.36
C MET A 49 8.40 -4.04 38.85
N PHE A 50 7.67 -2.93 38.87
CA PHE A 50 8.17 -1.65 38.41
C PHE A 50 9.11 -0.99 39.43
N VAL A 51 10.29 -0.57 38.97
CA VAL A 51 11.25 0.20 39.75
C VAL A 51 11.32 1.64 39.18
N PRO A 52 10.99 2.69 39.96
CA PRO A 52 10.82 4.04 39.43
C PRO A 52 12.04 4.72 38.81
N SER A 53 13.24 4.20 39.05
CA SER A 53 14.49 4.82 38.62
C SER A 53 15.36 3.81 37.89
N GLU A 54 15.86 4.21 36.73
CA GLU A 54 16.80 3.40 35.94
C GLU A 54 18.07 3.07 36.74
N SER A 55 18.56 4.01 37.56
CA SER A 55 19.73 3.80 38.39
C SER A 55 19.51 2.73 39.46
N VAL A 56 18.30 2.67 40.03
CA VAL A 56 17.94 1.61 41.00
C VAL A 56 17.81 0.27 40.30
N PHE A 57 17.26 0.25 39.08
CA PHE A 57 17.18 -0.96 38.27
C PHE A 57 18.57 -1.52 37.92
N ALA A 58 19.49 -0.67 37.50
CA ALA A 58 20.88 -1.03 37.19
C ALA A 58 21.58 -1.62 38.43
N GLU A 59 21.49 -0.94 39.57
CA GLU A 59 22.05 -1.43 40.83
C GLU A 59 21.55 -2.83 41.19
N ILE A 60 20.24 -3.09 41.06
CA ILE A 60 19.66 -4.40 41.37
C ILE A 60 20.31 -5.50 40.51
N HIS A 61 20.53 -5.22 39.22
CA HIS A 61 21.12 -6.18 38.30
C HIS A 61 22.63 -6.33 38.49
N GLU A 62 23.33 -5.28 38.92
CA GLU A 62 24.78 -5.31 39.17
C GLU A 62 25.13 -5.96 40.51
N ASN A 63 24.45 -5.58 41.59
CA ASN A 63 24.85 -5.93 42.96
C ASN A 63 23.92 -6.94 43.65
N PHE A 64 22.75 -7.23 43.07
CA PHE A 64 21.72 -8.08 43.69
C PHE A 64 21.18 -9.18 42.76
N GLU A 65 22.04 -9.76 41.92
CA GLU A 65 21.69 -10.79 40.92
C GLU A 65 20.87 -11.98 41.50
N ALA A 66 21.19 -12.41 42.73
CA ALA A 66 20.46 -13.49 43.40
C ALA A 66 18.96 -13.19 43.58
N ILE A 67 18.59 -11.91 43.76
CA ILE A 67 17.19 -11.47 43.85
C ILE A 67 16.55 -11.52 42.46
N VAL A 68 17.25 -11.10 41.42
CA VAL A 68 16.77 -11.16 40.03
C VAL A 68 16.40 -12.59 39.65
N HIS A 69 17.29 -13.55 39.95
CA HIS A 69 17.02 -14.98 39.74
C HIS A 69 15.83 -15.49 40.55
N LYS A 70 15.68 -15.01 41.80
CA LYS A 70 14.53 -15.38 42.66
C LYS A 70 13.23 -14.81 42.11
N ALA A 71 13.22 -13.56 41.64
CA ALA A 71 12.08 -12.91 41.01
C ALA A 71 11.65 -13.67 39.75
N HIS A 72 12.61 -14.01 38.88
CA HIS A 72 12.33 -14.78 37.67
C HIS A 72 11.70 -16.15 37.97
N ARG A 73 12.20 -16.88 38.99
CA ARG A 73 11.58 -18.14 39.44
C ARG A 73 10.17 -17.95 40.01
N ALA A 74 9.90 -16.80 40.61
CA ALA A 74 8.57 -16.42 41.08
C ALA A 74 7.65 -15.89 39.97
N ARG A 75 8.09 -15.93 38.70
CA ARG A 75 7.40 -15.34 37.53
C ARG A 75 7.17 -13.83 37.67
N VAL A 76 8.08 -13.15 38.36
CA VAL A 76 8.11 -11.70 38.51
C VAL A 76 9.32 -11.15 37.75
N VAL A 77 9.07 -10.28 36.78
CA VAL A 77 10.12 -9.60 36.02
C VAL A 77 10.27 -8.19 36.55
N ILE A 78 11.48 -7.83 36.94
CA ILE A 78 11.81 -6.47 37.39
C ILE A 78 11.96 -5.60 36.15
N VAL A 79 11.29 -4.45 36.11
CA VAL A 79 11.28 -3.54 34.95
C VAL A 79 11.57 -2.11 35.36
N SER A 80 12.32 -1.38 34.53
CA SER A 80 12.54 0.06 34.64
C SER A 80 11.52 0.83 33.78
N PRO A 81 11.44 2.18 33.87
CA PRO A 81 10.56 2.98 33.01
C PRO A 81 10.77 2.71 31.52
N SER A 82 12.03 2.63 31.08
CA SER A 82 12.39 2.40 29.69
C SER A 82 11.93 1.01 29.22
N LEU A 83 12.21 -0.02 30.02
CA LEU A 83 11.88 -1.40 29.70
C LEU A 83 10.36 -1.66 29.76
N LEU A 84 9.65 -1.03 30.69
CA LEU A 84 8.19 -1.09 30.78
C LEU A 84 7.55 -0.49 29.52
N MET A 85 8.04 0.66 29.06
CA MET A 85 7.55 1.29 27.83
C MET A 85 7.75 0.39 26.61
N LEU A 86 8.93 -0.23 26.48
CA LEU A 86 9.20 -1.20 25.41
C LEU A 86 8.27 -2.42 25.50
N SER A 87 8.06 -2.96 26.70
CA SER A 87 7.19 -4.12 26.92
C SER A 87 5.74 -3.82 26.52
N ILE A 88 5.24 -2.63 26.87
CA ILE A 88 3.91 -2.16 26.46
C ILE A 88 3.83 -2.04 24.93
N GLN A 89 4.85 -1.46 24.28
CA GLN A 89 4.89 -1.33 22.82
C GLN A 89 4.84 -2.70 22.13
N VAL A 90 5.61 -3.68 22.61
CA VAL A 90 5.61 -5.05 22.08
C VAL A 90 4.23 -5.69 22.24
N ILE A 91 3.61 -5.58 23.42
CA ILE A 91 2.26 -6.12 23.65
C ILE A 91 1.23 -5.44 22.72
N GLN A 92 1.30 -4.12 22.56
CA GLN A 92 0.41 -3.39 21.66
C GLN A 92 0.59 -3.81 20.20
N ALA A 93 1.84 -4.04 19.76
CA ALA A 93 2.12 -4.51 18.41
C ALA A 93 1.52 -5.90 18.16
N ILE A 94 1.67 -6.83 19.10
CA ILE A 94 1.09 -8.18 19.02
C ILE A 94 -0.45 -8.11 18.99
N LEU A 95 -1.07 -7.31 19.87
CA LEU A 95 -2.52 -7.16 19.91
C LEU A 95 -3.07 -6.49 18.64
N LYS A 96 -2.34 -5.53 18.06
CA LYS A 96 -2.70 -4.92 16.78
C LYS A 96 -2.62 -5.93 15.65
N ASP A 97 -1.56 -6.74 15.60
CA ASP A 97 -1.40 -7.78 14.59
C ASP A 97 -2.53 -8.82 14.67
N ALA A 98 -2.87 -9.28 15.88
CA ALA A 98 -4.01 -10.19 16.10
C ALA A 98 -5.34 -9.59 15.58
N ARG A 99 -5.62 -8.31 15.88
CA ARG A 99 -6.81 -7.62 15.38
C ARG A 99 -6.79 -7.48 13.86
N MET A 100 -5.63 -7.18 13.26
CA MET A 100 -5.49 -7.10 11.80
C MET A 100 -5.75 -8.45 11.13
N ARG A 101 -5.29 -9.56 11.72
CA ARG A 101 -5.56 -10.91 11.21
C ARG A 101 -7.04 -11.26 11.22
N GLU A 102 -7.79 -10.85 12.24
CA GLU A 102 -9.26 -11.07 12.29
C GLU A 102 -10.00 -10.37 11.14
N GLN A 103 -9.48 -9.22 10.68
CA GLN A 103 -10.04 -8.46 9.57
C GLN A 103 -9.57 -8.96 8.18
N ALA A 104 -8.67 -9.94 8.10
CA ALA A 104 -8.22 -10.50 6.83
C ALA A 104 -9.37 -11.13 6.02
N HIS A 105 -10.39 -11.64 6.70
CA HIS A 105 -11.61 -12.16 6.06
C HIS A 105 -12.41 -11.08 5.33
N LEU A 106 -12.39 -9.84 5.81
CA LEU A 106 -13.05 -8.72 5.13
C LEU A 106 -12.33 -8.37 3.82
N ILE A 107 -11.00 -8.39 3.82
CA ILE A 107 -10.21 -8.14 2.62
C ILE A 107 -10.47 -9.23 1.58
N GLN A 108 -10.50 -10.50 1.99
CA GLN A 108 -10.82 -11.62 1.09
C GLN A 108 -12.20 -11.43 0.42
N GLY A 109 -13.22 -11.03 1.18
CA GLY A 109 -14.54 -10.75 0.64
C GLY A 109 -14.54 -9.60 -0.38
N GLU A 110 -13.79 -8.54 -0.10
CA GLU A 110 -13.68 -7.41 -1.02
C GLU A 110 -12.92 -7.75 -2.30
N VAL A 111 -11.88 -8.60 -2.21
CA VAL A 111 -11.15 -9.11 -3.38
C VAL A 111 -12.07 -9.94 -4.27
N ILE A 112 -12.94 -10.78 -3.70
CA ILE A 112 -13.91 -11.56 -4.48
C ILE A 112 -14.86 -10.64 -5.26
N ARG A 113 -15.41 -9.61 -4.60
CA ARG A 113 -16.28 -8.61 -5.27
C ARG A 113 -15.55 -7.89 -6.39
N LEU A 114 -14.30 -7.50 -6.17
CA LEU A 114 -13.47 -6.89 -7.20
C LEU A 114 -13.28 -7.83 -8.41
N MET A 115 -13.05 -9.12 -8.17
CA MET A 115 -12.94 -10.10 -9.26
C MET A 115 -14.24 -10.26 -10.05
N GLU A 116 -15.39 -10.24 -9.38
CA GLU A 116 -16.70 -10.23 -10.05
C GLU A 116 -16.88 -8.99 -10.93
N ASP A 117 -16.49 -7.82 -10.43
CA ASP A 117 -16.55 -6.57 -11.20
C ASP A 117 -15.64 -6.60 -12.42
N VAL A 118 -14.41 -7.12 -12.28
CA VAL A 118 -13.48 -7.31 -13.41
C VAL A 118 -14.08 -8.26 -14.45
N ALA A 119 -14.71 -9.35 -14.03
CA ALA A 119 -15.38 -10.28 -14.95
C ALA A 119 -16.55 -9.62 -15.71
N ARG A 120 -17.34 -8.77 -15.03
CA ARG A 120 -18.40 -7.98 -15.69
C ARG A 120 -17.85 -7.01 -16.71
N VAL A 121 -16.70 -6.39 -16.43
CA VAL A 121 -16.01 -5.50 -17.38
C VAL A 121 -15.52 -6.29 -18.59
N ASP A 122 -14.88 -7.45 -18.42
CA ASP A 122 -14.42 -8.31 -19.52
C ASP A 122 -15.58 -8.69 -20.45
N GLU A 123 -16.72 -9.13 -19.89
CA GLU A 123 -17.89 -9.48 -20.68
C GLU A 123 -18.43 -8.28 -21.48
N ARG A 124 -18.46 -7.08 -20.89
CA ARG A 124 -18.88 -5.86 -21.59
C ARG A 124 -17.91 -5.50 -22.73
N VAL A 125 -16.61 -5.63 -22.50
CA VAL A 125 -15.58 -5.39 -23.52
C VAL A 125 -15.69 -6.40 -24.68
N ARG A 126 -15.96 -7.68 -24.38
CA ARG A 126 -16.20 -8.71 -25.40
C ARG A 126 -17.41 -8.39 -26.27
N LYS A 127 -18.53 -8.00 -25.66
CA LYS A 127 -19.71 -7.55 -26.43
C LYS A 127 -19.39 -6.35 -27.31
N LEU A 128 -18.66 -5.38 -26.77
CA LEU A 128 -18.22 -4.21 -27.53
C LEU A 128 -17.35 -4.61 -28.73
N GLN A 129 -16.41 -5.54 -28.55
CA GLN A 129 -15.57 -6.07 -29.63
C GLN A 129 -16.41 -6.70 -30.75
N VAL A 130 -17.45 -7.48 -30.41
CA VAL A 130 -18.37 -8.06 -31.40
C VAL A 130 -19.11 -6.97 -32.17
N HIS A 131 -19.64 -5.96 -31.48
CA HIS A 131 -20.34 -4.84 -32.12
C HIS A 131 -19.43 -4.05 -33.06
N PHE A 132 -18.19 -3.74 -32.65
CA PHE A 132 -17.21 -3.08 -33.52
C PHE A 132 -16.86 -3.92 -34.74
N GLY A 133 -16.72 -5.24 -34.59
CA GLY A 133 -16.50 -6.15 -35.71
C GLY A 133 -17.66 -6.14 -36.71
N GLN A 134 -18.91 -6.04 -36.23
CA GLN A 134 -20.07 -5.89 -37.10
C GLN A 134 -20.07 -4.53 -37.80
N SER A 135 -19.87 -3.43 -37.06
CA SER A 135 -19.81 -2.09 -37.65
C SER A 135 -18.71 -1.95 -38.69
N ALA A 136 -17.54 -2.58 -38.50
CA ALA A 136 -16.47 -2.60 -39.49
C ALA A 136 -16.92 -3.26 -40.80
N LYS A 137 -17.62 -4.40 -40.74
CA LYS A 137 -18.19 -5.05 -41.93
C LYS A 137 -19.23 -4.18 -42.61
N ASP A 138 -20.11 -3.54 -41.84
CA ASP A 138 -21.14 -2.66 -42.38
C ASP A 138 -20.50 -1.48 -43.14
N ILE A 139 -19.39 -0.92 -42.62
CA ILE A 139 -18.61 0.12 -43.29
C ILE A 139 -18.01 -0.41 -44.62
N ASP A 140 -17.44 -1.61 -44.62
CA ASP A 140 -16.89 -2.22 -45.84
C ASP A 140 -17.96 -2.40 -46.93
N ASP A 141 -19.16 -2.86 -46.56
CA ASP A 141 -20.29 -3.03 -47.48
C ASP A 141 -20.78 -1.69 -48.07
N ILE A 142 -20.79 -0.63 -47.25
CA ILE A 142 -21.11 0.74 -47.69
C ILE A 142 -20.06 1.23 -48.70
N LEU A 143 -18.77 1.00 -48.45
CA LEU A 143 -17.68 1.40 -49.36
C LEU A 143 -17.79 0.68 -50.71
N VAL A 144 -18.08 -0.63 -50.70
CA VAL A 144 -18.33 -1.41 -51.92
C VAL A 144 -19.50 -0.84 -52.72
N SER A 145 -20.61 -0.55 -52.04
CA SER A 145 -21.82 -0.01 -52.67
C SER A 145 -21.57 1.38 -53.26
N THR A 146 -20.88 2.24 -52.50
CA THR A 146 -20.50 3.59 -52.94
C THR A 146 -19.60 3.54 -54.18
N SER A 147 -18.58 2.66 -54.20
CA SER A 147 -17.71 2.46 -55.37
C SER A 147 -18.49 2.03 -56.61
N LYS A 148 -19.47 1.13 -56.47
CA LYS A 148 -20.35 0.70 -57.57
C LYS A 148 -21.18 1.87 -58.10
N VAL A 149 -21.73 2.71 -57.21
CA VAL A 149 -22.51 3.90 -57.59
C VAL A 149 -21.61 4.90 -58.31
N THR A 150 -20.42 5.20 -57.80
CA THR A 150 -19.45 6.11 -58.45
C THR A 150 -19.09 5.63 -59.86
N LYS A 151 -18.77 4.34 -60.03
CA LYS A 151 -18.47 3.76 -61.36
C LYS A 151 -19.65 3.85 -62.33
N ARG A 152 -20.89 3.69 -61.84
CA ARG A 152 -22.10 3.88 -62.67
C ARG A 152 -22.28 5.35 -63.07
N GLY A 153 -22.09 6.27 -62.13
CA GLY A 153 -22.12 7.72 -62.40
C GLY A 153 -21.13 8.12 -63.50
N GLN A 154 -19.87 7.68 -63.38
CA GLN A 154 -18.84 7.92 -64.41
C GLN A 154 -19.21 7.38 -65.80
N LYS A 155 -19.89 6.22 -65.86
CA LYS A 155 -20.37 5.67 -67.14
C LYS A 155 -21.51 6.50 -67.74
N ILE A 156 -22.41 7.02 -66.91
CA ILE A 156 -23.53 7.87 -67.36
C ILE A 156 -22.97 9.19 -67.89
N GLU A 157 -22.03 9.81 -67.17
CA GLU A 157 -21.31 11.00 -67.62
C GLU A 157 -20.63 10.76 -68.98
N ALA A 158 -19.90 9.65 -69.13
CA ALA A 158 -19.25 9.29 -70.39
C ALA A 158 -20.24 9.03 -71.56
N LEU A 159 -21.49 8.66 -71.27
CA LEU A 159 -22.55 8.47 -72.27
C LEU A 159 -23.24 9.77 -72.64
N GLU A 160 -23.45 10.69 -71.70
CA GLU A 160 -23.98 12.03 -71.98
C GLU A 160 -23.03 12.89 -72.83
N PHE A 161 -21.71 12.69 -72.71
CA PHE A 161 -20.71 13.39 -73.52
C PHE A 161 -20.28 12.66 -74.81
N GLY A 162 -20.91 11.51 -75.13
CA GLY A 162 -20.55 10.67 -76.28
C GLY A 162 -21.42 10.84 -77.54
N ALA A 163 -22.39 11.75 -77.53
CA ALA A 163 -23.33 11.91 -78.65
C ALA A 163 -23.49 13.37 -79.09
N GLN A 164 -22.49 13.90 -79.81
CA GLN A 164 -22.72 14.86 -80.90
C GLN A 164 -21.58 14.78 -81.93
N PRO A 165 -21.85 14.41 -83.21
CA PRO A 165 -20.85 14.44 -84.27
C PRO A 165 -20.72 15.85 -84.87
N ASP A 166 -19.52 16.09 -85.40
CA ASP A 166 -18.98 17.20 -86.17
C ASP A 166 -19.94 18.17 -86.89
N GLY A 167 -19.59 19.46 -86.86
CA GLY A 167 -20.12 20.49 -87.76
C GLY A 167 -19.72 21.93 -87.41
N ASP A 168 -18.52 22.33 -87.83
CA ASP A 168 -18.03 23.70 -88.13
C ASP A 168 -18.28 24.88 -87.15
N ALA A 169 -17.18 25.38 -86.57
CA ALA A 169 -16.68 26.75 -86.81
C ALA A 169 -15.42 27.03 -85.98
N ALA A 170 -14.29 27.20 -86.66
CA ALA A 170 -13.07 27.73 -86.07
C ALA A 170 -13.17 29.26 -85.90
N VAL A 171 -12.90 29.77 -84.69
CA VAL A 171 -12.32 31.11 -84.48
C VAL A 171 -11.63 31.19 -83.10
N ASP A 172 -10.31 31.23 -83.20
CA ASP A 172 -9.35 32.12 -82.52
C ASP A 172 -9.38 32.39 -80.99
N ALA A 173 -8.18 32.13 -80.44
CA ALA A 173 -7.36 33.02 -79.63
C ALA A 173 -7.76 33.37 -78.16
N ALA A 174 -6.94 32.78 -77.29
CA ALA A 174 -6.11 33.49 -76.30
C ALA A 174 -6.69 33.87 -74.92
N SER A 175 -5.81 33.69 -73.93
CA SER A 175 -5.84 34.12 -72.51
C SER A 175 -6.68 33.21 -71.59
N ARG A 176 -6.25 32.81 -70.39
CA ARG A 176 -5.17 33.27 -69.50
C ARG A 176 -5.01 32.24 -68.37
N ALA A 177 -3.78 31.96 -67.95
CA ALA A 177 -3.44 31.36 -66.65
C ALA A 177 -3.86 32.31 -65.48
N PRO A 178 -3.77 31.96 -64.16
CA PRO A 178 -2.94 30.90 -63.57
C PRO A 178 -3.51 30.14 -62.34
N ALA A 179 -2.67 29.19 -61.89
CA ALA A 179 -2.74 28.45 -60.65
C ALA A 179 -2.74 29.31 -59.37
N ALA A 180 -3.41 28.82 -58.33
CA ALA A 180 -3.16 29.17 -56.93
C ALA A 180 -3.13 27.89 -56.09
N LYS A 181 -1.98 27.62 -55.47
CA LYS A 181 -1.76 26.61 -54.44
C LYS A 181 -2.39 27.09 -53.13
N VAL A 182 -3.10 26.19 -52.42
CA VAL A 182 -3.31 26.32 -50.97
C VAL A 182 -2.98 24.98 -50.33
N ASP A 183 -1.89 25.01 -49.57
CA ASP A 183 -1.42 24.04 -48.61
C ASP A 183 -2.36 23.99 -47.40
N THR A 184 -2.63 22.81 -46.83
CA THR A 184 -2.82 22.64 -45.38
C THR A 184 -2.86 21.16 -44.98
N GLY A 185 -1.69 20.65 -44.59
CA GLY A 185 -1.44 20.20 -43.22
C GLY A 185 -2.25 19.02 -42.65
N ALA A 186 -1.60 17.86 -42.64
CA ALA A 186 -1.90 16.73 -41.76
C ALA A 186 -1.80 17.14 -40.27
N ARG A 187 -2.76 16.70 -39.45
CA ARG A 187 -2.62 16.63 -37.99
C ARG A 187 -2.99 15.22 -37.51
N VAL A 188 -1.96 14.43 -37.24
CA VAL A 188 -2.03 13.19 -36.46
C VAL A 188 -1.97 13.62 -34.98
N ALA A 189 -2.99 13.27 -34.21
CA ALA A 189 -3.02 13.50 -32.77
C ALA A 189 -2.27 12.35 -32.07
N ASP A 190 -1.15 12.69 -31.44
CA ASP A 190 -0.36 11.78 -30.61
C ASP A 190 -0.73 12.03 -29.14
N SER A 191 -1.23 11.00 -28.44
CA SER A 191 -1.69 11.12 -27.05
C SER A 191 -0.61 10.61 -26.09
N LYS A 192 0.07 11.53 -25.41
CA LYS A 192 0.93 11.24 -24.26
C LYS A 192 0.09 11.09 -23.00
N THR A 193 -0.11 9.87 -22.52
CA THR A 193 -0.51 9.63 -21.12
C THR A 193 0.03 8.30 -20.60
N GLY A 194 0.90 8.38 -19.58
CA GLY A 194 0.89 7.47 -18.43
C GLY A 194 1.70 6.17 -18.48
N GLN A 195 3.03 6.23 -18.57
CA GLN A 195 3.87 5.16 -18.01
C GLN A 195 4.32 5.56 -16.60
N LEU A 196 3.59 5.09 -15.59
CA LEU A 196 4.04 5.10 -14.20
C LEU A 196 4.93 3.87 -13.99
N ARG A 197 6.26 4.07 -13.94
CA ARG A 197 7.21 3.05 -13.47
C ARG A 197 7.30 3.13 -11.94
N LEU A 198 6.82 2.10 -11.26
CA LEU A 198 7.04 1.88 -9.83
C LEU A 198 8.54 1.60 -9.63
N ARG A 199 9.24 2.45 -8.86
CA ARG A 199 10.59 2.16 -8.34
C ARG A 199 10.41 1.61 -6.93
N VAL A 200 10.70 0.33 -6.73
CA VAL A 200 10.93 -0.23 -5.39
C VAL A 200 12.31 0.24 -4.96
N VAL A 201 12.38 0.96 -3.84
CA VAL A 201 13.64 1.29 -3.16
C VAL A 201 13.88 0.15 -2.18
N GLU A 202 14.79 -0.75 -2.53
CA GLU A 202 15.48 -1.55 -1.52
C GLU A 202 16.46 -0.61 -0.81
N GLY A 203 16.27 -0.45 0.50
CA GLY A 203 17.22 0.24 1.35
C GLY A 203 18.29 -0.75 1.79
N ASP A 204 19.54 -0.48 1.41
CA ASP A 204 20.71 -0.97 2.11
C ASP A 204 21.26 0.19 2.98
N ASP A 205 21.76 -0.21 4.16
CA ASP A 205 22.36 0.52 5.29
C ASP A 205 21.42 1.00 6.43
#